data_AF-A0A9D8S4K0-F1
#
_entry.id   AF-A0A9D8S4K0-F1
#
_cell.length_a   1.000
_cell.length_b   1.000
_cell.length_c   1.000
_cell.angle_alpha   90.00
_cell.angle_beta   90.00
_cell.angle_gamma   90.00
#
_symmetry.space_group_name_H-M   'P 1'
#
loop_
_entity.id
_entity.type
_entity.pdbx_description
1 polymer ?
#
loop_
_entity_poly.entity_id
_entity_poly.type
_entity_poly.pdbx_seq_one_letter_code
_entity_poly.pdbx_strand_id
1 'polypeptide(L)'
;MIEYRTHTCGELRAGDAGKKVKLSGWIHRKRNLGNLCFIDLRDHYGITQCVVNSSSDLFEKFENIRVESVVTVDGKAVMRESVNKNMPTGDIEVLVESVELHSQADVLPIQVFGEDNSPEDMRLKYRFLDLRREKIHNNIILRCQVIKRMRELMNEQGFLEYQTPILTASSPEGARDFLVPSRLNPGKFYALPQSPQQFKQLLMISGFD
;
A
#
# COMPACT_ATOMS: atom_id res chain seq x y z
N MET A 1 -18.44 12.89 4.80
CA MET A 1 -18.33 11.73 3.90
C MET A 1 -17.18 12.01 2.95
N ILE A 2 -16.24 11.08 2.79
CA ILE A 2 -15.17 11.22 1.79
C ILE A 2 -15.84 10.97 0.43
N GLU A 3 -15.64 11.85 -0.54
CA GLU A 3 -16.30 11.85 -1.86
C GLU A 3 -16.34 10.46 -2.51
N TYR A 4 -15.22 9.74 -2.40
CA TYR A 4 -14.99 8.44 -3.03
C TYR A 4 -15.38 7.23 -2.18
N ARG A 5 -15.59 7.36 -0.86
CA ARG A 5 -15.88 6.16 -0.05
C ARG A 5 -16.67 6.43 1.22
N THR A 6 -17.47 5.43 1.59
CA THR A 6 -18.14 5.33 2.88
C THR A 6 -17.38 4.44 3.85
N HIS A 7 -16.75 3.37 3.35
CA HIS A 7 -15.98 2.38 4.11
C HIS A 7 -14.69 2.06 3.35
N THR A 8 -13.72 1.45 4.03
CA THR A 8 -12.58 0.84 3.34
C THR A 8 -12.97 -0.52 2.74
N CYS A 9 -12.21 -1.02 1.77
CA CYS A 9 -12.43 -2.36 1.21
C CYS A 9 -12.17 -3.50 2.22
N GLY A 10 -11.58 -3.22 3.38
CA GLY A 10 -11.36 -4.21 4.45
C GLY A 10 -12.34 -4.13 5.62
N GLU A 11 -13.27 -3.17 5.61
CA GLU A 11 -14.03 -2.77 6.79
C GLU A 11 -15.40 -3.45 6.92
N LEU A 12 -16.04 -3.80 5.81
CA LEU A 12 -17.41 -4.34 5.84
C LEU A 12 -17.50 -5.66 6.63
N ARG A 13 -18.57 -5.80 7.42
CA ARG A 13 -18.89 -7.01 8.21
C ARG A 13 -20.36 -7.39 8.02
N ALA A 14 -20.76 -8.57 8.48
CA ALA A 14 -22.15 -9.05 8.39
C ALA A 14 -23.20 -8.04 8.93
N GLY A 15 -22.86 -7.25 9.96
CA GLY A 15 -23.72 -6.18 10.49
C GLY A 15 -23.97 -5.00 9.55
N ASP A 16 -23.28 -4.93 8.41
CA ASP A 16 -23.48 -3.92 7.38
C ASP A 16 -24.49 -4.36 6.31
N ALA A 17 -24.98 -5.60 6.37
CA ALA A 17 -25.97 -6.09 5.43
C ALA A 17 -27.20 -5.17 5.37
N GLY A 18 -27.61 -4.84 4.15
CA GLY A 18 -28.72 -3.92 3.86
C GLY A 18 -28.31 -2.46 3.67
N LYS A 19 -27.11 -2.05 4.09
CA LYS A 19 -26.65 -0.66 3.95
C LYS A 19 -26.23 -0.36 2.52
N LYS A 20 -26.43 0.90 2.10
CA LYS A 20 -25.79 1.45 0.91
C LYS A 20 -24.34 1.79 1.21
N VAL A 21 -23.44 1.31 0.38
CA VAL A 21 -22.00 1.47 0.54
C VAL A 21 -21.38 1.98 -0.74
N LYS A 22 -20.42 2.88 -0.58
CA LYS A 22 -19.50 3.34 -1.63
C LYS A 22 -18.09 2.89 -1.27
N LEU A 23 -17.41 2.21 -2.20
CA LEU A 23 -16.04 1.73 -2.07
C LEU A 23 -15.22 2.16 -3.29
N SER A 24 -13.96 2.53 -3.07
CA SER A 24 -13.00 2.78 -4.15
C SER A 24 -11.74 1.98 -3.97
N GLY A 25 -11.16 1.54 -5.09
CA GLY A 25 -9.94 0.77 -5.06
C GLY A 25 -9.51 0.30 -6.45
N TRP A 26 -8.63 -0.68 -6.45
CA TRP A 26 -8.16 -1.37 -7.64
C TRP A 26 -8.93 -2.68 -7.82
N ILE A 27 -9.33 -2.99 -9.06
CA ILE A 27 -9.86 -4.32 -9.38
C ILE A 27 -8.72 -5.32 -9.26
N HIS A 28 -8.68 -6.08 -8.17
CA HIS A 28 -7.58 -6.98 -7.86
C HIS A 28 -7.61 -8.23 -8.73
N ARG A 29 -8.81 -8.80 -8.90
CA ARG A 29 -9.10 -9.88 -9.85
C ARG A 29 -10.57 -9.87 -10.23
N LYS A 30 -10.88 -10.55 -11.33
CA LYS A 30 -12.23 -10.71 -11.87
C LYS A 30 -12.52 -12.18 -12.14
N ARG A 31 -13.77 -12.59 -11.89
CA ARG A 31 -14.29 -13.94 -12.19
C ARG A 31 -15.63 -13.79 -12.88
N ASN A 32 -15.75 -14.29 -14.10
CA ASN A 32 -17.02 -14.33 -14.83
C ASN A 32 -17.55 -15.78 -14.83
N LEU A 33 -18.75 -15.98 -14.30
CA LEU A 33 -19.45 -17.27 -14.26
C LEU A 33 -20.64 -17.33 -15.25
N GLY A 34 -20.68 -16.42 -16.23
CA GLY A 34 -21.72 -16.33 -17.26
C GLY A 34 -22.93 -15.51 -16.80
N ASN A 35 -23.59 -15.92 -15.71
CA ASN A 35 -24.73 -15.18 -15.14
C ASN A 35 -24.32 -14.14 -14.09
N LEU A 36 -23.10 -14.25 -13.56
CA LEU A 36 -22.55 -13.39 -12.51
C LEU A 36 -21.12 -12.99 -12.84
N CYS A 37 -20.81 -11.71 -12.66
CA CYS A 37 -19.45 -11.19 -12.72
C CYS A 37 -19.05 -10.73 -11.32
N PHE A 38 -17.98 -11.31 -10.79
CA PHE A 38 -17.39 -10.96 -9.51
C PHE A 38 -16.10 -10.19 -9.73
N ILE A 39 -15.94 -9.09 -9.00
CA ILE A 39 -14.65 -8.44 -8.82
C ILE A 39 -14.26 -8.47 -7.35
N ASP A 40 -12.97 -8.63 -7.10
CA ASP A 40 -12.42 -8.38 -5.79
C ASP A 40 -11.82 -6.96 -5.82
N LEU A 41 -12.44 -6.02 -5.12
CA LEU A 41 -11.99 -4.63 -5.04
C LEU A 41 -11.03 -4.49 -3.87
N ARG A 42 -9.81 -4.02 -4.14
CA ARG A 42 -8.72 -3.90 -3.16
C ARG A 42 -8.38 -2.43 -2.89
N ASP A 43 -8.15 -2.12 -1.62
CA ASP A 43 -7.45 -0.90 -1.19
C ASP A 43 -6.32 -1.24 -0.21
N HIS A 44 -5.80 -0.23 0.50
CA HIS A 44 -4.76 -0.41 1.54
C HIS A 44 -5.20 -1.33 2.69
N TYR A 45 -6.50 -1.35 2.99
CA TYR A 45 -7.05 -1.95 4.21
C TYR A 45 -7.53 -3.39 3.99
N GLY A 46 -7.78 -3.77 2.73
CA GLY A 46 -8.15 -5.14 2.39
C GLY A 46 -8.89 -5.25 1.08
N ILE A 47 -9.72 -6.28 0.99
CA ILE A 47 -10.44 -6.66 -0.22
C ILE A 47 -11.91 -6.89 0.14
N THR A 48 -12.82 -6.36 -0.67
CA THR A 48 -14.25 -6.67 -0.63
C THR A 48 -14.67 -7.23 -1.99
N GLN A 49 -15.52 -8.26 -2.00
CA GLN A 49 -16.11 -8.75 -3.25
C GLN A 49 -17.27 -7.84 -3.67
N CYS A 50 -17.32 -7.50 -4.95
CA CYS A 50 -18.46 -6.87 -5.59
C CYS A 50 -19.01 -7.80 -6.66
N VAL A 51 -20.33 -7.84 -6.80
CA VAL A 51 -21.04 -8.73 -7.72
C VAL A 51 -21.99 -7.95 -8.62
N VAL A 52 -22.01 -8.30 -9.89
CA VAL A 52 -22.91 -7.79 -10.93
C VAL A 52 -23.63 -8.97 -11.58
N ASN A 53 -24.95 -8.89 -11.70
CA ASN A 53 -25.77 -9.85 -12.43
C ASN A 53 -25.75 -9.55 -13.94
N SER A 54 -25.80 -10.58 -14.78
CA SER A 54 -25.90 -10.43 -16.24
C SER A 54 -27.13 -9.66 -16.71
N SER A 55 -28.18 -9.58 -15.90
CA SER A 55 -29.35 -8.75 -16.17
C SER A 55 -29.11 -7.24 -16.00
N SER A 56 -27.95 -6.82 -15.50
CA SER A 56 -27.59 -5.42 -15.27
C SER A 56 -26.87 -4.83 -16.47
N ASP A 57 -27.20 -3.59 -16.83
CA ASP A 57 -26.47 -2.79 -17.84
C ASP A 57 -24.99 -2.54 -17.47
N LEU A 58 -24.58 -2.88 -16.25
CA LEU A 58 -23.19 -2.78 -15.78
C LEU A 58 -22.35 -4.00 -16.14
N PHE A 59 -22.96 -5.12 -16.55
CA PHE A 59 -22.24 -6.38 -16.75
C PHE A 59 -21.15 -6.25 -17.81
N GLU A 60 -21.47 -5.71 -18.99
CA GLU A 60 -20.49 -5.47 -20.06
C GLU A 60 -19.42 -4.45 -19.65
N LYS A 61 -19.78 -3.42 -18.86
CA LYS A 61 -18.81 -2.44 -18.35
C LYS A 61 -17.79 -3.13 -17.45
N PHE A 62 -18.22 -3.96 -16.50
CA PHE A 62 -17.33 -4.71 -15.62
C PHE A 62 -16.45 -5.71 -16.37
N GLU A 63 -17.00 -6.34 -17.42
CA GLU A 63 -16.25 -7.25 -18.27
C GLU A 63 -15.12 -6.55 -19.04
N ASN A 64 -15.35 -5.31 -19.49
CA ASN A 64 -14.37 -4.53 -20.24
C ASN A 64 -13.31 -3.81 -19.37
N ILE A 65 -13.61 -3.51 -18.10
CA ILE A 65 -12.61 -2.90 -17.20
C ILE A 65 -11.51 -3.92 -16.88
N ARG A 66 -10.25 -3.52 -17.08
CA ARG A 66 -9.09 -4.39 -16.82
C ARG A 66 -8.76 -4.48 -15.33
N VAL A 67 -8.12 -5.56 -14.92
CA VAL A 67 -7.53 -5.67 -13.58
C VAL A 67 -6.52 -4.54 -13.34
N GLU A 68 -6.39 -4.13 -12.08
CA GLU A 68 -5.65 -2.94 -11.62
C GLU A 68 -6.16 -1.59 -12.14
N SER A 69 -7.34 -1.54 -12.78
CA SER A 69 -8.02 -0.26 -13.02
C SER A 69 -8.56 0.32 -11.71
N VAL A 70 -8.58 1.65 -11.61
CA VAL A 70 -9.08 2.39 -10.44
C VAL A 70 -10.55 2.69 -10.64
N VAL A 71 -11.39 2.21 -9.74
CA VAL A 71 -12.83 2.36 -9.82
C VAL A 71 -13.43 2.80 -8.49
N THR A 72 -14.61 3.43 -8.56
CA THR A 72 -15.53 3.61 -7.45
C THR A 72 -16.80 2.83 -7.73
N VAL A 73 -17.27 2.10 -6.73
CA VAL A 73 -18.45 1.25 -6.78
C VAL A 73 -19.42 1.74 -5.72
N ASP A 74 -20.64 2.06 -6.13
CA ASP A 74 -21.78 2.22 -5.23
C ASP A 74 -22.65 0.97 -5.32
N GLY A 75 -23.15 0.52 -4.18
CA GLY A 75 -24.00 -0.65 -4.13
C GLY A 75 -24.61 -0.91 -2.77
N LYS A 76 -25.25 -2.07 -2.65
CA LYS A 76 -25.85 -2.54 -1.41
C LYS A 76 -25.02 -3.68 -0.84
N ALA A 77 -24.65 -3.58 0.43
CA ALA A 77 -23.96 -4.66 1.12
C ALA A 77 -24.96 -5.80 1.40
N VAL A 78 -24.63 -7.02 1.02
CA VAL A 78 -25.49 -8.21 1.13
C VAL A 78 -24.70 -9.40 1.63
N MET A 79 -25.37 -10.29 2.37
CA MET A 79 -24.74 -11.53 2.83
C MET A 79 -24.40 -12.42 1.64
N ARG A 80 -23.21 -13.02 1.66
CA ARG A 80 -22.81 -14.00 0.66
C ARG A 80 -23.58 -15.30 0.84
N GLU A 81 -23.92 -15.93 -0.26
CA GLU A 81 -24.42 -17.32 -0.24
C GLU A 81 -23.32 -18.30 0.17
N SER A 82 -22.08 -18.05 -0.25
CA SER A 82 -20.90 -18.85 0.06
C SER A 82 -19.85 -18.03 0.81
N VAL A 83 -19.74 -18.30 2.12
CA VAL A 83 -18.81 -17.60 3.03
C VAL A 83 -17.36 -17.94 2.70
N ASN A 84 -16.51 -16.92 2.60
CA ASN A 84 -15.06 -17.09 2.46
C ASN A 84 -14.33 -16.84 3.78
N LYS A 85 -13.97 -17.92 4.50
CA LYS A 85 -13.27 -17.85 5.79
C LYS A 85 -11.85 -17.25 5.74
N ASN A 86 -11.27 -17.08 4.54
CA ASN A 86 -9.93 -16.53 4.36
C ASN A 86 -9.92 -15.00 4.21
N MET A 87 -11.07 -14.35 4.27
CA MET A 87 -11.20 -12.90 4.13
C MET A 87 -11.95 -12.30 5.31
N PRO A 88 -11.52 -11.15 5.88
CA PRO A 88 -12.26 -10.47 6.94
C PRO A 88 -13.67 -10.02 6.52
N THR A 89 -13.86 -9.69 5.24
CA THR A 89 -15.17 -9.38 4.65
C THR A 89 -15.81 -10.64 4.06
N GLY A 90 -15.42 -11.82 4.54
CA GLY A 90 -15.75 -13.12 3.96
C GLY A 90 -17.23 -13.46 3.90
N ASP A 91 -17.99 -12.87 4.82
CA ASP A 91 -19.43 -13.11 5.01
C ASP A 91 -20.31 -12.19 4.15
N ILE A 92 -19.73 -11.14 3.55
CA ILE A 92 -20.46 -10.07 2.88
C ILE A 92 -19.88 -9.77 1.50
N GLU A 93 -20.73 -9.29 0.61
CA GLU A 93 -20.36 -8.76 -0.70
C GLU A 93 -21.19 -7.52 -1.03
N VAL A 94 -20.79 -6.79 -2.07
CA VAL A 94 -21.51 -5.62 -2.53
C VAL A 94 -22.22 -5.95 -3.84
N LEU A 95 -23.55 -5.95 -3.82
CA LEU A 95 -24.36 -5.95 -5.03
C LEU A 95 -24.25 -4.55 -5.66
N VAL A 96 -23.60 -4.47 -6.81
CA VAL A 96 -23.26 -3.19 -7.44
C VAL A 96 -24.50 -2.54 -8.06
N GLU A 97 -24.73 -1.27 -7.71
CA GLU A 97 -25.76 -0.41 -8.31
C GLU A 97 -25.17 0.56 -9.35
N SER A 98 -23.91 0.99 -9.19
CA SER A 98 -23.19 1.79 -10.18
C SER A 98 -21.67 1.60 -10.07
N VAL A 99 -20.97 1.90 -11.17
CA VAL A 99 -19.51 1.94 -11.21
C VAL A 99 -19.03 3.17 -11.97
N GLU A 100 -18.02 3.80 -11.42
CA GLU A 100 -17.29 4.90 -12.03
C GLU A 100 -15.83 4.47 -12.25
N LEU A 101 -15.36 4.58 -13.49
CA LEU A 101 -13.97 4.30 -13.85
C LEU A 101 -13.17 5.60 -13.78
N HIS A 102 -12.21 5.65 -12.85
CA HIS A 102 -11.31 6.80 -12.68
C HIS A 102 -10.08 6.69 -13.55
N SER A 103 -9.53 5.48 -13.68
CA SER A 103 -8.34 5.23 -14.48
C SER A 103 -8.32 3.79 -14.98
N GLN A 104 -8.31 3.62 -16.31
CA GLN A 104 -8.14 2.33 -16.95
C GLN A 104 -6.66 1.90 -16.86
N ALA A 105 -6.42 0.67 -16.42
CA ALA A 105 -5.08 0.10 -16.45
C ALA A 105 -4.67 -0.37 -17.85
N ASP A 106 -3.39 -0.23 -18.15
CA ASP A 106 -2.74 -0.91 -19.28
C ASP A 106 -2.46 -2.38 -18.97
N VAL A 107 -1.99 -3.12 -19.97
CA VAL A 107 -1.47 -4.47 -19.74
C VAL A 107 -0.26 -4.37 -18.81
N LEU A 108 -0.35 -5.05 -17.68
CA LEU A 108 0.66 -4.93 -16.63
C LEU A 108 1.94 -5.70 -16.99
N PRO A 109 3.12 -5.12 -16.72
CA PRO A 109 4.39 -5.81 -16.93
C PRO A 109 4.64 -6.91 -15.88
N ILE A 110 4.01 -6.82 -14.70
CA ILE A 110 4.06 -7.82 -13.63
C ILE A 110 2.66 -8.03 -13.06
N GLN A 111 2.36 -9.23 -12.55
CA GLN A 111 1.06 -9.53 -11.96
C GLN A 111 1.00 -9.13 -10.49
N VAL A 112 -0.08 -8.44 -10.09
CA VAL A 112 -0.28 -8.03 -8.69
C VAL A 112 -1.02 -9.09 -7.88
N PHE A 113 -1.95 -9.82 -8.51
CA PHE A 113 -2.68 -10.93 -7.89
C PHE A 113 -1.93 -12.25 -8.04
N GLY A 114 -1.91 -13.05 -6.96
CA GLY A 114 -1.34 -14.40 -6.95
C GLY A 114 0.19 -14.44 -6.84
N GLU A 115 0.73 -15.64 -7.09
CA GLU A 115 2.17 -15.80 -7.22
C GLU A 115 2.63 -15.27 -8.58
N ASP A 116 3.69 -14.46 -8.55
CA ASP A 116 4.32 -13.88 -9.73
C ASP A 116 5.81 -14.19 -9.66
N ASN A 117 6.25 -15.00 -10.63
CA ASN A 117 7.63 -15.45 -10.82
C ASN A 117 8.43 -14.49 -11.72
N SER A 118 7.94 -13.26 -11.91
CA SER A 118 8.66 -12.23 -12.65
C SER A 118 10.08 -12.02 -12.07
N PRO A 119 11.08 -11.86 -12.94
CA PRO A 119 12.45 -11.57 -12.55
C PRO A 119 12.57 -10.37 -11.61
N GLU A 120 13.55 -10.40 -10.70
CA GLU A 120 13.73 -9.35 -9.69
C GLU A 120 14.02 -7.98 -10.32
N ASP A 121 14.82 -7.92 -11.38
CA ASP A 121 15.11 -6.69 -12.13
C ASP A 121 13.83 -6.04 -12.68
N MET A 122 12.90 -6.85 -13.19
CA MET A 122 11.60 -6.37 -13.65
C MET A 122 10.76 -5.86 -12.49
N ARG A 123 10.76 -6.56 -11.34
CA ARG A 123 10.05 -6.13 -10.13
C ARG A 123 10.63 -4.85 -9.53
N LEU A 124 11.94 -4.64 -9.60
CA LEU A 124 12.61 -3.41 -9.16
C LEU A 124 12.34 -2.26 -10.14
N LYS A 125 12.29 -2.53 -11.45
CA LYS A 125 11.91 -1.54 -12.47
C LYS A 125 10.47 -1.06 -12.28
N TYR A 126 9.55 -1.98 -11.99
CA TYR A 126 8.13 -1.69 -11.74
C TYR A 126 7.77 -1.78 -10.27
N ARG A 127 8.65 -1.29 -9.38
CA ARG A 127 8.51 -1.44 -7.93
C ARG A 127 7.19 -0.88 -7.39
N PHE A 128 6.64 0.15 -8.04
CA PHE A 128 5.34 0.72 -7.68
C PHE A 128 4.16 -0.25 -7.86
N LEU A 129 4.25 -1.22 -8.77
CA LEU A 129 3.28 -2.32 -8.89
C LEU A 129 3.60 -3.43 -7.90
N ASP A 130 4.88 -3.77 -7.74
CA ASP A 130 5.31 -4.84 -6.83
C ASP A 130 4.96 -4.52 -5.36
N LEU A 131 5.01 -3.24 -4.97
CA LEU A 131 4.57 -2.75 -3.66
C LEU A 131 3.06 -2.91 -3.40
N ARG A 132 2.24 -3.18 -4.43
CA ARG A 132 0.80 -3.48 -4.28
C ARG A 132 0.52 -4.94 -3.97
N ARG A 133 1.51 -5.82 -4.15
CA ARG A 133 1.38 -7.24 -3.83
C ARG A 133 1.31 -7.40 -2.31
N GLU A 134 0.37 -8.22 -1.85
CA GLU A 134 0.04 -8.38 -0.43
C GLU A 134 1.27 -8.62 0.46
N LYS A 135 2.14 -9.56 0.09
CA LYS A 135 3.36 -9.87 0.86
C LYS A 135 4.27 -8.66 1.03
N ILE A 136 4.54 -7.92 -0.05
CA ILE A 136 5.43 -6.77 -0.01
C ILE A 136 4.76 -5.60 0.73
N HIS A 137 3.47 -5.39 0.49
CA HIS A 137 2.68 -4.39 1.18
C HIS A 137 2.71 -4.60 2.70
N ASN A 138 2.43 -5.83 3.15
CA ASN A 138 2.44 -6.21 4.57
C ASN A 138 3.83 -6.06 5.18
N ASN A 139 4.90 -6.38 4.45
CA ASN A 139 6.27 -6.16 4.92
C ASN A 139 6.56 -4.67 5.18
N ILE A 140 6.08 -3.77 4.31
CA ILE A 140 6.27 -2.32 4.49
C ILE A 140 5.44 -1.81 5.68
N ILE A 141 4.18 -2.25 5.81
CA ILE A 141 3.34 -1.91 6.97
C ILE A 141 4.01 -2.37 8.27
N LEU A 142 4.46 -3.63 8.32
CA LEU A 142 5.13 -4.19 9.49
C LEU A 142 6.38 -3.39 9.84
N ARG A 143 7.21 -3.03 8.84
CA ARG A 143 8.39 -2.19 9.06
C ARG A 143 8.02 -0.85 9.69
N CYS A 144 6.96 -0.20 9.21
CA CYS A 144 6.48 1.06 9.79
C CYS A 144 5.98 0.88 11.23
N GLN A 145 5.25 -0.21 11.52
CA GLN A 145 4.76 -0.51 12.87
C GLN A 145 5.90 -0.79 13.85
N VAL A 146 6.92 -1.54 13.42
CA VAL A 146 8.12 -1.82 14.22
C VAL A 146 8.85 -0.51 14.55
N ILE A 147 9.11 0.34 13.55
CA ILE A 147 9.78 1.63 13.77
C ILE A 147 8.96 2.52 14.71
N LYS A 148 7.63 2.58 14.51
CA LYS A 148 6.73 3.33 15.39
C LYS A 148 6.83 2.84 16.83
N ARG A 149 6.75 1.52 17.07
CA ARG A 149 6.81 0.96 18.43
C ARG A 149 8.17 1.16 19.07
N MET A 150 9.26 1.04 18.31
CA MET A 150 10.61 1.33 18.80
C MET A 150 10.72 2.78 19.29
N ARG A 151 10.21 3.74 18.52
CA ARG A 151 10.22 5.16 18.91
C ARG A 151 9.37 5.42 20.15
N GLU A 152 8.19 4.84 20.24
CA GLU A 152 7.33 4.93 21.43
C GLU A 152 8.05 4.43 22.67
N LEU A 153 8.67 3.24 22.60
CA LEU A 153 9.43 2.66 23.72
C LEU A 153 10.62 3.52 24.16
N MET A 154 11.37 4.07 23.20
CA MET A 154 12.50 4.97 23.49
C MET A 154 12.01 6.25 24.19
N ASN A 155 10.92 6.85 23.70
CA ASN A 155 10.32 8.03 24.32
C ASN A 155 9.76 7.73 25.71
N GLU A 156 9.11 6.58 25.91
CA GLU A 156 8.61 6.10 27.21
C GLU A 156 9.75 5.95 28.24
N GLN A 157 10.97 5.65 27.77
CA GLN A 157 12.18 5.56 28.58
C GLN A 157 12.92 6.90 28.75
N GLY A 158 12.38 8.00 28.22
CA GLY A 158 12.95 9.33 28.35
C GLY A 158 13.96 9.70 27.25
N PHE A 159 14.27 8.82 26.30
CA PHE A 159 15.16 9.17 25.19
C PHE A 159 14.49 10.17 24.25
N LEU A 160 15.30 11.07 23.69
CA LEU A 160 14.89 12.03 22.68
C LEU A 160 15.44 11.67 21.29
N GLU A 161 14.61 11.83 20.25
CA GLU A 161 15.02 11.61 18.86
C GLU A 161 15.76 12.84 18.31
N TYR A 162 17.09 12.78 18.26
CA TYR A 162 17.93 13.84 17.68
C TYR A 162 18.25 13.57 16.21
N GLN A 163 18.04 14.58 15.36
CA GLN A 163 18.43 14.52 13.96
C GLN A 163 19.88 14.97 13.79
N THR A 164 20.70 14.13 13.17
CA THR A 164 22.12 14.44 12.90
C THR A 164 22.35 14.81 11.43
N PRO A 165 23.34 15.66 11.10
CA PRO A 165 23.65 16.01 9.71
C PRO A 165 23.95 14.81 8.82
N ILE A 166 23.49 14.87 7.56
CA ILE A 166 23.77 13.85 6.52
C ILE A 166 24.97 14.25 5.64
N LEU A 167 25.36 15.51 5.61
CA LEU A 167 26.57 15.96 4.94
C LEU A 167 27.66 16.19 5.98
N THR A 168 28.61 15.27 6.09
CA THR A 168 29.67 15.28 7.10
C THR A 168 31.05 15.47 6.47
N ALA A 169 32.08 15.60 7.31
CA ALA A 169 33.45 15.42 6.84
C ALA A 169 33.70 13.95 6.48
N SER A 170 34.58 13.71 5.51
CA SER A 170 35.03 12.36 5.14
C SER A 170 36.13 11.89 6.10
N SER A 171 36.12 10.60 6.41
CA SER A 171 37.21 9.94 7.14
C SER A 171 38.05 9.11 6.16
N PRO A 172 39.39 9.27 6.13
CA PRO A 172 40.27 8.39 5.36
C PRO A 172 40.27 6.94 5.87
N GLU A 173 39.84 6.73 7.12
CA GLU A 173 39.78 5.44 7.79
C GLU A 173 38.35 4.87 7.77
N GLY A 174 38.24 3.55 7.59
CA GLY A 174 36.97 2.82 7.58
C GLY A 174 36.54 2.35 6.19
N ALA A 175 35.23 2.25 5.96
CA ALA A 175 34.69 1.93 4.65
C ALA A 175 34.80 3.12 3.68
N ARG A 176 34.57 2.88 2.39
CA ARG A 176 34.59 3.95 1.37
C ARG A 176 33.37 4.85 1.52
N ASP A 177 33.60 6.15 1.65
CA ASP A 177 32.55 7.17 1.73
C ASP A 177 31.93 7.48 0.36
N PHE A 178 30.63 7.78 0.35
CA PHE A 178 29.99 8.45 -0.78
C PHE A 178 30.24 9.96 -0.70
N LEU A 179 30.91 10.51 -1.71
CA LEU A 179 31.28 11.93 -1.76
C LEU A 179 30.21 12.79 -2.43
N VAL A 180 29.96 13.95 -1.85
CA VAL A 180 29.06 14.99 -2.38
C VAL A 180 29.89 16.27 -2.63
N PRO A 181 30.15 16.65 -3.90
CA PRO A 181 30.97 17.83 -4.20
C PRO A 181 30.30 19.12 -3.75
N SER A 182 31.08 20.02 -3.13
CA SER A 182 30.59 21.33 -2.70
C SER A 182 30.67 22.35 -3.82
N ARG A 183 29.52 22.86 -4.27
CA ARG A 183 29.47 23.96 -5.24
C ARG A 183 30.10 25.25 -4.72
N LEU A 184 29.94 25.56 -3.43
CA LEU A 184 30.42 26.79 -2.81
C LEU A 184 31.91 26.77 -2.46
N ASN A 185 32.51 25.58 -2.37
CA ASN A 185 33.89 25.39 -1.95
C ASN A 185 34.59 24.48 -2.97
N PRO A 186 35.11 25.05 -4.08
CA PRO A 186 35.78 24.28 -5.12
C PRO A 186 36.91 23.40 -4.56
N GLY A 187 36.97 22.15 -5.01
CA GLY A 187 37.95 21.17 -4.54
C GLY A 187 37.63 20.51 -3.19
N LYS A 188 36.54 20.89 -2.52
CA LYS A 188 36.08 20.26 -1.27
C LYS A 188 34.83 19.40 -1.47
N PHE A 189 34.72 18.37 -0.64
CA PHE A 189 33.64 17.39 -0.66
C PHE A 189 33.06 17.20 0.75
N TYR A 190 31.76 16.95 0.80
CA TYR A 190 31.12 16.31 1.95
C TYR A 190 31.11 14.79 1.74
N ALA A 191 30.87 14.05 2.82
CA ALA A 191 30.61 12.62 2.79
C ALA A 191 29.23 12.33 3.39
N LEU A 192 28.58 11.25 2.92
CA LEU A 192 27.43 10.67 3.62
C LEU A 192 27.93 9.86 4.83
N PRO A 193 27.35 10.02 6.03
CA PRO A 193 27.82 9.35 7.22
C PRO A 193 27.59 7.85 7.14
N GLN A 194 28.60 7.07 7.50
CA GLN A 194 28.45 5.62 7.71
C GLN A 194 27.59 5.32 8.94
N SER A 195 27.68 6.17 9.96
CA SER A 195 26.88 6.13 11.18
C SER A 195 26.90 7.49 11.88
N PRO A 196 25.96 7.78 12.80
CA PRO A 196 25.97 9.02 13.58
C PRO A 196 26.96 8.99 14.77
N GLN A 197 27.98 8.13 14.75
CA GLN A 197 28.84 7.84 15.90
C GLN A 197 29.45 9.09 16.55
N GLN A 198 30.05 9.98 15.75
CA GLN A 198 30.65 11.21 16.27
C GLN A 198 29.59 12.15 16.86
N PHE A 199 28.44 12.30 16.18
CA PHE A 199 27.37 13.18 16.65
C PHE A 199 26.70 12.69 17.92
N LYS A 200 26.43 11.39 18.06
CA LYS A 200 25.86 10.87 19.31
C LYS A 200 26.80 11.10 20.50
N GLN A 201 28.12 11.00 20.31
CA GLN A 201 29.09 11.32 21.37
C GLN A 201 29.13 12.82 21.69
N LEU A 202 29.07 13.68 20.67
CA LEU A 202 28.98 15.13 20.87
C LEU A 202 27.71 15.53 21.64
N LEU A 203 26.57 14.86 21.38
CA LEU A 203 25.34 15.10 22.13
C LEU A 203 25.52 14.74 23.62
N MET A 204 26.14 13.60 23.93
CA MET A 204 26.44 13.23 25.32
C MET A 204 27.36 14.26 26.00
N ILE A 205 28.42 14.70 25.31
CA ILE A 205 29.34 15.73 25.82
C ILE A 205 28.61 17.07 26.04
N SER A 206 27.58 17.35 25.25
CA SER A 206 26.78 18.59 25.34
C SER A 206 25.69 18.53 26.42
N GLY A 207 25.59 17.44 27.18
CA GLY A 207 24.64 17.29 28.28
C GLY A 207 23.22 16.93 27.85
N PHE A 208 23.04 16.42 26.63
CA PHE A 208 21.80 15.74 26.25
C PHE A 208 21.84 14.32 26.87
N ASP A 209 20.81 13.99 27.65
CA ASP A 209 20.62 12.70 28.32
C ASP A 209 19.41 11.99 27.71
#